data_AF-A0A1F6CRI6-F1
#
_entry.id   AF-A0A1F6CRI6-F1
#
_cell.length_a   1.000
_cell.length_b   1.000
_cell.length_c   1.000
_cell.angle_alpha   90.00
_cell.angle_beta   90.00
_cell.angle_gamma   90.00
#
_symmetry.space_group_name_H-M   'P 1'
#
loop_
_entity.id
_entity.type
_entity.pdbx_description
1 polymer ?
#
loop_
_entity_poly.entity_id
_entity_poly.type
_entity_poly.pdbx_seq_one_letter_code
_entity_poly.pdbx_strand_id
1 'polypeptide(L)'
;MLLPNHYDRYLHLCHDAGLQSVHLNRGTAEIPVPAGVLQLFLARGHEFIPISDRLEVKTGETLSKGYVLRRRLNLPSEGWYGGDMHTHFSRWQPSDDHVWARLLQAEDLHAVNNMVYNPTLRVSNC
;
A
#
# COMPACT_ATOMS: atom_id res chain seq x y z
N MET A 1 9.25 -12.99 -3.47
CA MET A 1 8.95 -13.98 -2.41
C MET A 1 8.00 -13.31 -1.44
N LEU A 2 6.70 -13.63 -1.50
CA LEU A 2 5.70 -13.10 -0.57
C LEU A 2 5.74 -13.97 0.69
N LEU A 3 5.97 -13.35 1.86
CA LEU A 3 6.17 -14.08 3.12
C LEU A 3 4.83 -14.58 3.68
N PRO A 4 4.73 -15.82 4.19
CA PRO A 4 3.44 -16.50 4.36
C PRO A 4 2.52 -16.00 5.48
N ASN A 5 2.91 -15.02 6.30
CA ASN A 5 2.21 -14.68 7.56
C ASN A 5 1.99 -13.17 7.81
N HIS A 6 1.97 -12.31 6.78
CA HIS A 6 1.88 -10.85 6.96
C HIS A 6 0.57 -10.22 6.44
N TYR A 7 -0.53 -10.98 6.41
CA TYR A 7 -1.79 -10.54 5.79
C TYR A 7 -2.51 -9.38 6.49
N ASP A 8 -2.14 -9.04 7.73
CA ASP A 8 -2.97 -8.12 8.50
C ASP A 8 -2.61 -6.64 8.35
N ARG A 9 -1.37 -6.28 7.95
CA ARG A 9 -0.92 -4.88 8.18
C ARG A 9 0.09 -4.28 7.21
N TYR A 10 0.86 -5.06 6.43
CA TYR A 10 2.02 -4.51 5.72
C TYR A 10 2.31 -5.23 4.39
N LEU A 11 2.22 -4.52 3.27
CA LEU A 11 2.92 -4.92 2.04
C LEU A 11 4.26 -4.18 2.00
N HIS A 12 5.35 -4.91 2.22
CA HIS A 12 6.71 -4.40 2.06
C HIS A 12 7.18 -4.62 0.63
N LEU A 13 7.51 -3.54 -0.08
CA LEU A 13 8.22 -3.60 -1.36
C LEU A 13 9.55 -2.89 -1.20
N CYS A 14 10.65 -3.59 -1.49
CA CYS A 14 11.95 -2.98 -1.63
C CYS A 14 12.16 -2.66 -3.11
N HIS A 15 12.39 -1.39 -3.42
CA HIS A 15 12.80 -0.90 -4.73
C HIS A 15 14.28 -0.53 -4.65
N ASP A 16 15.12 -1.31 -5.34
CA ASP A 16 16.58 -1.23 -5.26
C ASP A 16 17.09 -1.17 -3.80
N ALA A 17 18.35 -0.80 -3.59
CA ALA A 17 18.98 -0.87 -2.27
C ALA A 17 18.49 0.19 -1.25
N GLY A 18 17.64 1.15 -1.65
CA GLY A 18 17.39 2.37 -0.86
C GLY A 18 15.93 2.72 -0.58
N LEU A 19 14.96 2.26 -1.40
CA LEU A 19 13.56 2.63 -1.22
C LEU A 19 12.78 1.45 -0.65
N GLN A 20 12.32 1.61 0.59
CA GLN A 20 11.38 0.70 1.21
C GLN A 20 10.01 1.36 1.25
N SER A 21 9.00 0.70 0.67
CA SER A 21 7.60 1.12 0.79
C SER A 21 6.82 0.12 1.62
N VAL A 22 5.96 0.63 2.49
CA VAL A 22 5.08 -0.18 3.35
C VAL A 22 3.65 0.32 3.16
N HIS A 23 2.73 -0.57 2.78
CA HIS A 23 1.32 -0.22 2.66
C HIS A 23 0.57 -0.61 3.93
N LEU A 24 -0.09 0.38 4.55
CA LEU A 24 -0.82 0.23 5.80
C LEU A 24 -2.30 0.40 5.56
N ASN A 25 -3.09 -0.63 5.89
CA ASN A 25 -4.54 -0.46 5.94
C ASN A 25 -4.98 0.34 7.19
N ARG A 26 -4.36 0.05 8.34
CA ARG A 26 -4.54 0.76 9.62
C ARG A 26 -3.29 0.61 10.49
N GLY A 27 -2.99 1.64 11.29
CA GLY A 27 -2.13 1.52 12.47
C GLY A 27 -0.70 2.04 12.29
N THR A 28 0.22 1.40 12.99
CA THR A 28 1.65 1.74 13.12
C THR A 28 2.48 0.79 12.26
N ALA A 29 3.75 1.11 12.02
CA ALA A 29 4.72 0.19 11.43
C ALA A 29 6.08 0.35 12.11
N GLU A 30 6.85 -0.72 12.17
CA GLU A 30 8.26 -0.69 12.59
C GLU A 30 9.12 -1.07 11.40
N ILE A 31 10.05 -0.19 11.03
CA ILE A 31 10.85 -0.34 9.81
C ILE A 31 12.33 -0.23 10.22
N PRO A 32 13.13 -1.30 10.06
CA PRO A 32 14.56 -1.22 10.25
C PRO A 32 15.18 -0.40 9.12
N VAL A 33 15.86 0.69 9.48
CA VAL A 33 16.53 1.58 8.54
C VAL A 33 18.01 1.73 8.90
N PRO A 34 18.90 1.97 7.91
CA PRO A 34 20.28 2.34 8.18
C PRO A 34 20.35 3.65 8.99
N ALA A 35 21.39 3.81 9.80
CA ALA A 35 21.70 5.09 10.41
C ALA A 35 21.98 6.15 9.33
N GLY A 36 21.55 7.38 9.59
CA GLY A 36 21.69 8.51 8.67
C GLY A 36 20.39 9.26 8.45
N VAL A 37 20.32 9.99 7.34
CA VAL A 37 19.15 10.79 6.97
C VAL A 37 18.12 9.89 6.28
N LEU A 38 16.94 9.79 6.88
CA LEU A 38 15.76 9.14 6.31
C LEU A 38 14.83 10.20 5.73
N GLN A 39 14.44 10.03 4.46
CA GLN A 39 13.33 10.77 3.87
C GLN A 39 12.08 9.89 3.91
N LEU A 40 11.05 10.35 4.60
CA LEU A 40 9.78 9.67 4.73
C LEU A 40 8.74 10.36 3.85
N PHE A 41 8.00 9.57 3.08
CA PHE A 41 6.83 10.02 2.35
C PHE A 41 5.64 9.15 2.77
N LEU A 42 4.55 9.79 3.19
CA LEU A 42 3.30 9.15 3.60
C LEU A 42 2.18 9.68 2.71
N ALA A 43 1.45 8.78 2.08
CA ALA A 43 0.32 9.11 1.23
C ALA A 43 -0.84 8.15 1.48
N ARG A 44 -2.03 8.59 1.07
CA ARG A 44 -3.27 7.80 1.07
C ARG A 44 -4.19 8.34 -0.03
N GLY A 45 -4.09 7.77 -1.22
CA GLY A 45 -4.89 8.23 -2.36
C GLY A 45 -4.74 9.72 -2.68
N HIS A 46 -5.62 10.22 -3.55
CA HIS A 46 -5.61 11.62 -4.00
C HIS A 46 -6.45 12.55 -3.13
N GLU A 47 -7.26 12.02 -2.22
CA GLU A 47 -8.15 12.82 -1.37
C GLU A 47 -7.49 13.27 -0.07
N PHE A 48 -6.32 12.73 0.27
CA PHE A 48 -5.52 13.16 1.41
C PHE A 48 -4.33 14.03 0.99
N ILE A 49 -3.88 14.87 1.91
CA ILE A 49 -2.65 15.65 1.76
C ILE A 49 -1.48 14.72 2.13
N PRO A 50 -0.52 14.47 1.22
CA PRO A 50 0.64 13.67 1.56
C PRO A 50 1.56 14.41 2.53
N ILE A 51 2.32 13.65 3.32
CA ILE A 51 3.29 14.18 4.28
C ILE A 51 4.69 13.77 3.82
N SER A 52 5.60 14.73 3.78
CA SER A 52 7.03 14.49 3.68
C SER A 52 7.68 14.88 5.01
N ASP A 53 8.49 13.97 5.58
CA ASP A 53 9.31 14.25 6.76
C ASP A 53 10.76 13.84 6.51
N ARG A 54 11.69 14.53 7.17
CA ARG A 54 13.12 14.24 7.12
C ARG A 54 13.59 13.97 8.54
N LEU A 55 14.06 12.74 8.76
CA LEU A 55 14.49 12.26 10.06
C LEU A 55 16.00 11.98 10.04
N GLU A 56 16.66 12.17 11.16
CA GLU A 56 18.05 11.76 11.37
C GLU A 56 18.04 10.60 12.38
N VAL A 57 18.49 9.44 11.95
CA VAL A 57 18.51 8.20 12.75
C VAL A 57 19.94 7.88 13.14
N LYS A 58 20.23 7.80 14.43
CA LYS A 58 21.55 7.40 14.92
C LYS A 58 21.67 5.88 15.00
N THR A 59 22.90 5.38 14.99
CA THR A 59 23.16 3.94 15.16
C THR A 59 22.59 3.43 16.48
N GLY A 60 21.73 2.41 16.41
CA GLY A 60 21.07 1.80 17.58
C GLY A 60 19.90 2.61 18.15
N GLU A 61 19.53 3.73 17.53
CA GLU A 61 18.39 4.54 17.94
C GLU A 61 17.07 3.99 17.39
N THR A 62 16.01 4.08 18.19
CA THR A 62 14.63 3.86 17.76
C THR A 62 13.87 5.18 17.83
N LEU A 63 13.38 5.67 16.69
CA LEU A 63 12.51 6.84 16.62
C LEU A 63 11.04 6.42 16.59
N SER A 64 10.21 7.07 17.42
CA SER A 64 8.75 6.92 17.37
C SER A 64 8.11 8.23 16.89
N LYS A 65 7.34 8.16 15.80
CA LYS A 65 6.71 9.32 15.17
C LYS A 65 5.23 9.03 14.90
N GLY A 66 4.36 9.95 15.32
CA GLY A 66 2.93 9.90 15.01
C GLY A 66 2.60 10.87 13.87
N TYR A 67 1.85 10.40 12.87
CA TYR A 67 1.42 11.21 11.74
C TYR A 67 -0.11 11.15 11.62
N VAL A 68 -0.72 12.29 11.29
CA VAL A 68 -2.16 12.40 11.04
C VAL A 68 -2.36 12.86 9.60
N LEU A 69 -2.83 11.96 8.74
CA LEU A 69 -3.19 12.30 7.38
C LEU A 69 -4.48 13.11 7.36
N ARG A 70 -4.42 14.30 6.76
CA ARG A 70 -5.60 15.19 6.63
C ARG A 70 -6.25 14.95 5.27
N ARG A 71 -7.55 14.65 5.29
CA ARG A 71 -8.39 14.60 4.09
C ARG A 71 -8.61 16.03 3.60
N ARG A 72 -8.31 16.33 2.33
CA ARG A 72 -8.54 17.62 1.67
C ARG A 72 -9.83 17.68 0.88
N LEU A 73 -10.32 16.52 0.40
CA LEU A 73 -11.53 16.37 -0.40
C LEU A 73 -12.29 15.15 0.11
N ASN A 74 -13.62 15.19 0.12
CA ASN A 74 -14.46 14.06 0.50
C ASN A 74 -15.47 13.75 -0.61
N LEU A 75 -14.94 13.29 -1.73
CA LEU A 75 -15.74 12.96 -2.91
C LEU A 75 -16.80 11.87 -2.64
N PRO A 76 -16.54 10.85 -1.78
CA PRO A 76 -17.57 9.88 -1.42
C PRO A 76 -18.80 10.49 -0.77
N SER A 77 -18.64 11.58 0.00
CA SER A 77 -19.79 12.29 0.58
C SER A 77 -20.67 13.00 -0.45
N GLU A 78 -20.15 13.17 -1.67
CA GLU A 78 -20.84 13.75 -2.82
C GLU A 78 -21.28 12.67 -3.83
N GLY A 79 -21.09 11.40 -3.51
CA GLY A 79 -21.45 10.27 -4.38
C GLY A 79 -20.40 9.92 -5.45
N TRP A 80 -19.21 10.53 -5.38
CA TRP A 80 -18.08 10.23 -6.26
C TRP A 80 -17.11 9.28 -5.59
N TYR A 81 -16.72 8.21 -6.27
CA TYR A 81 -15.88 7.17 -5.69
C TYR A 81 -14.61 6.98 -6.51
N GLY A 82 -13.45 7.12 -5.87
CA GLY A 82 -12.16 6.83 -6.48
C GLY A 82 -12.03 5.35 -6.83
N GLY A 83 -11.53 5.05 -8.03
CA GLY A 83 -11.25 3.68 -8.45
C GLY A 83 -10.07 3.60 -9.41
N ASP A 84 -9.44 2.43 -9.44
CA ASP A 84 -8.36 2.13 -10.39
C ASP A 84 -8.84 1.07 -11.39
N MET A 85 -8.84 1.45 -12.67
CA MET A 85 -9.43 0.66 -13.75
C MET A 85 -8.44 -0.34 -14.36
N HIS A 86 -7.15 -0.25 -14.02
CA HIS A 86 -6.10 -1.07 -14.63
C HIS A 86 -5.10 -1.51 -13.57
N THR A 87 -5.44 -2.59 -12.85
CA THR A 87 -4.50 -3.24 -11.94
C THR A 87 -4.15 -4.65 -12.41
N HIS A 88 -2.95 -5.10 -12.05
CA HIS A 88 -2.44 -6.44 -12.33
C HIS A 88 -2.06 -7.12 -11.01
N PHE A 89 -3.04 -7.26 -10.13
CA PHE A 89 -2.86 -7.96 -8.88
C PHE A 89 -2.98 -9.47 -9.08
N SER A 90 -2.03 -10.22 -8.50
CA SER A 90 -2.08 -11.67 -8.54
C SER A 90 -3.29 -12.19 -7.76
N ARG A 91 -4.19 -12.91 -8.41
CA ARG A 91 -5.34 -13.54 -7.78
C ARG A 91 -5.39 -14.99 -8.22
N TRP A 92 -4.91 -15.88 -7.37
CA TRP A 92 -4.82 -17.32 -7.64
C TRP A 92 -6.09 -18.05 -7.23
N GLN A 93 -6.75 -17.57 -6.17
CA GLN A 93 -7.97 -18.13 -5.61
C GLN A 93 -8.89 -17.02 -5.05
N PRO A 94 -10.20 -17.25 -4.92
CA PRO A 94 -11.13 -16.24 -4.40
C PRO A 94 -10.76 -15.71 -3.00
N SER A 95 -10.12 -16.53 -2.18
CA SER A 95 -9.66 -16.11 -0.86
C SER A 95 -8.58 -15.02 -0.93
N ASP A 96 -7.92 -14.76 -2.07
CA ASP A 96 -6.93 -13.68 -2.17
C ASP A 96 -7.56 -12.27 -2.18
N ASP A 97 -8.88 -12.17 -2.38
CA ASP A 97 -9.62 -10.89 -2.49
C ASP A 97 -9.44 -9.99 -1.26
N HIS A 98 -9.27 -10.57 -0.07
CA HIS A 98 -9.05 -9.79 1.14
C HIS A 98 -7.74 -8.99 1.10
N VAL A 99 -6.66 -9.53 0.53
CA VAL A 99 -5.37 -8.85 0.44
C VAL A 99 -5.49 -7.59 -0.41
N TRP A 100 -6.19 -7.71 -1.54
CA TRP A 100 -6.39 -6.60 -2.47
C TRP A 100 -7.38 -5.57 -1.94
N ALA A 101 -8.48 -6.01 -1.32
CA ALA A 101 -9.41 -5.10 -0.64
C ALA A 101 -8.71 -4.27 0.45
N ARG A 102 -7.70 -4.84 1.12
CA ARG A 102 -6.89 -4.10 2.11
C ARG A 102 -6.00 -3.05 1.48
N LEU A 103 -5.39 -3.34 0.33
CA LEU A 103 -4.59 -2.40 -0.44
C LEU A 103 -5.45 -1.23 -0.95
N LEU A 104 -6.65 -1.52 -1.48
CA LEU A 104 -7.61 -0.50 -1.89
C LEU A 104 -7.95 0.46 -0.74
N GLN A 105 -8.26 -0.09 0.43
CA GLN A 105 -8.56 0.73 1.62
C GLN A 105 -7.36 1.58 2.08
N ALA A 106 -6.14 1.06 1.94
CA ALA A 106 -4.90 1.80 2.23
C ALA A 106 -4.71 2.98 1.26
N GLU A 107 -5.10 2.82 -0.01
CA GLU A 107 -5.03 3.84 -1.05
C GLU A 107 -6.29 4.73 -1.18
N ASP A 108 -7.27 4.57 -0.28
CA ASP A 108 -8.58 5.27 -0.36
C ASP A 108 -9.34 5.02 -1.68
N LEU A 109 -9.13 3.84 -2.28
CA LEU A 109 -9.86 3.37 -3.46
C LEU A 109 -11.09 2.57 -3.05
N HIS A 110 -12.18 2.79 -3.77
CA HIS A 110 -13.50 2.19 -3.51
C HIS A 110 -13.83 1.07 -4.48
N ALA A 111 -13.26 1.10 -5.69
CA ALA A 111 -13.44 0.09 -6.70
C ALA A 111 -12.13 -0.15 -7.45
N VAL A 112 -11.93 -1.39 -7.91
CA VAL A 112 -10.82 -1.73 -8.79
C VAL A 112 -11.30 -2.67 -9.87
N ASN A 113 -10.79 -2.49 -11.08
CA ASN A 113 -10.84 -3.50 -12.13
C ASN A 113 -9.48 -4.20 -12.19
N ASN A 114 -9.42 -5.42 -11.64
CA ASN A 114 -8.21 -6.22 -11.61
C ASN A 114 -8.14 -7.16 -12.82
N MET A 115 -7.18 -6.92 -13.69
CA MET A 115 -6.95 -7.68 -14.92
C MET A 115 -6.07 -8.89 -14.60
N VAL A 116 -6.70 -9.98 -14.18
CA VAL A 116 -6.00 -11.21 -13.79
C VAL A 116 -5.65 -12.04 -15.02
N TYR A 117 -4.35 -12.24 -15.26
CA TYR A 117 -3.89 -13.25 -16.20
C TYR A 117 -3.85 -14.62 -15.53
N ASN A 118 -4.64 -15.58 -16.02
CA ASN A 118 -4.56 -16.98 -15.60
C ASN A 118 -3.76 -17.80 -16.65
N PRO A 119 -2.50 -18.16 -16.38
CA PRO A 119 -1.68 -18.93 -17.31
C PRO A 119 -2.17 -20.39 -17.50
N THR A 120 -3.08 -20.88 -16.66
CA THR A 120 -3.61 -22.26 -16.73
C THR A 120 -4.91 -22.37 -17.51
N LEU A 121 -5.54 -21.24 -17.90
CA LEU A 121 -6.74 -21.25 -18.72
C LEU A 121 -6.34 -21.59 -20.16
N ARG A 122 -6.36 -22.87 -20.51
CA ARG A 122 -6.30 -23.28 -21.92
C ARG A 122 -7.57 -22.80 -22.60
N VAL A 123 -7.45 -21.78 -23.44
CA VAL A 123 -8.48 -21.50 -24.44
C VAL A 123 -8.45 -22.68 -25.39
N SER A 124 -9.43 -23.59 -25.28
CA SER A 124 -9.68 -24.56 -26.34
C SER A 124 -10.12 -23.75 -27.56
N ASN A 125 -9.26 -23.69 -28.58
CA ASN A 125 -9.57 -23.06 -29.86
C ASN A 125 -10.95 -23.54 -30.34
N CYS A 126 -11.77 -22.59 -30.81
CA CYS A 126 -12.97 -22.87 -31.60
C CYS A 126 -12.63 -23.69 -32.84
#